data_AF-S7RFH0-F1
#
_entry.id   AF-S7RFH0-F1
#
_cell.length_a   1.000
_cell.length_b   1.000
_cell.length_c   1.000
_cell.angle_alpha   90.00
_cell.angle_beta   90.00
_cell.angle_gamma   90.00
#
_symmetry.space_group_name_H-M   'P 1'
#
loop_
_entity.id
_entity.type
_entity.pdbx_description
1 polymer ?
#
loop_
_entity_poly.entity_id
_entity_poly.type
_entity_poly.pdbx_seq_one_letter_code
_entity_poly.pdbx_strand_id
1 'polypeptide(L)'
;AATHFQWIKGHSGHPGNEAADALAKEGARKDIPDNIDITVPDKFCLEGAKLSELTQSIAYKGIRNLKKNKVKRRRAATVNIDRVRYGIHEITHQLETDSQIWQSWRNRNLRPEIRQYLHKAFHGTQKIGDYWDPIPNYGHRAVCPYCGDTTETMEHIWLECDAPERRIIWHLAASLWPEQNGPWPNLAFGAILGCGKLSIPTSNAPNAEQNPGAEQGDGPGRKHTAAGMSRLLQILVSESAHLIWALRCLRVIQEKTLSPRAICARWMNNINK
;
A
#
# COMPACT_ATOMS: atom_id res chain seq x y z
N ALA A 1 -21.72 30.48 19.37
CA ALA A 1 -21.93 30.07 20.77
C ALA A 1 -20.99 28.91 21.06
N ALA A 2 -20.24 28.96 22.17
CA ALA A 2 -19.42 27.83 22.60
C ALA A 2 -20.32 26.86 23.40
N THR A 3 -20.29 25.58 23.04
CA THR A 3 -20.97 24.53 23.81
C THR A 3 -19.95 23.93 24.77
N HIS A 4 -20.29 23.91 26.05
CA HIS A 4 -19.46 23.30 27.09
C HIS A 4 -20.10 22.01 27.57
N PHE A 5 -19.31 20.95 27.64
CA PHE A 5 -19.75 19.68 28.20
C PHE A 5 -19.36 19.63 29.68
N GLN A 6 -20.32 19.27 30.52
CA GLN A 6 -20.10 19.04 31.94
C GLN A 6 -20.60 17.64 32.27
N TRP A 7 -19.73 16.81 32.85
CA TRP A 7 -20.15 15.54 33.41
C TRP A 7 -20.78 15.77 34.78
N ILE A 8 -21.99 15.27 34.97
CA ILE A 8 -22.72 15.33 36.23
C ILE A 8 -22.90 13.89 36.72
N LYS A 9 -22.63 13.66 37.99
CA LYS A 9 -22.83 12.34 38.61
C LYS A 9 -24.33 12.05 38.69
N GLY A 10 -24.76 10.87 38.24
CA GLY A 10 -26.15 10.43 38.37
C GLY A 10 -26.61 10.36 39.83
N HIS A 11 -27.89 10.59 40.07
CA HIS A 11 -28.51 10.58 41.40
C HIS A 11 -27.85 11.51 42.43
N SER A 12 -27.29 12.62 41.95
CA SER A 12 -26.67 13.65 42.80
C SER A 12 -27.65 14.72 43.25
N GLY A 13 -28.93 14.60 42.91
CA GLY A 13 -29.97 15.59 43.23
C GLY A 13 -29.95 16.81 42.32
N HIS A 14 -29.20 16.79 41.22
CA HIS A 14 -29.18 17.90 40.26
C HIS A 14 -30.53 17.96 39.52
N PRO A 15 -31.32 19.05 39.63
CA PRO A 15 -32.71 19.08 39.17
C PRO A 15 -32.88 18.70 37.69
N GLY A 16 -32.02 19.22 36.81
CA GLY A 16 -32.06 18.91 35.38
C GLY A 16 -31.68 17.46 35.04
N ASN A 17 -30.82 16.83 35.86
CA ASN A 17 -30.44 15.43 35.66
C ASN A 17 -31.56 14.50 36.14
N GLU A 18 -32.13 14.78 37.31
CA GLU A 18 -33.26 14.00 37.85
C GLU A 18 -34.50 14.09 36.94
N ALA A 19 -34.76 15.26 36.37
CA ALA A 19 -35.84 15.43 35.38
C ALA A 19 -35.58 14.64 34.08
N ALA A 20 -34.34 14.64 33.59
CA ALA A 20 -33.96 13.83 32.42
C ALA A 20 -34.07 12.32 32.72
N ASP A 21 -33.66 11.87 33.91
CA ASP A 21 -33.81 10.48 34.36
C ASP A 21 -35.29 10.05 34.45
N ALA A 22 -36.16 10.93 34.95
CA ALA A 22 -37.59 10.68 35.02
C ALA A 22 -38.20 10.53 33.62
N LEU A 23 -37.88 11.45 32.70
CA LEU A 23 -38.34 11.39 31.30
C LEU A 23 -37.80 10.16 30.57
N ALA A 24 -36.54 9.78 30.80
CA ALA A 24 -35.96 8.56 30.23
C ALA A 24 -36.69 7.29 30.72
N LYS A 25 -37.01 7.21 32.02
CA LYS A 25 -37.82 6.11 32.60
C LYS A 25 -39.24 6.08 32.04
N GLU A 26 -39.85 7.24 31.83
CA GLU A 26 -41.17 7.35 31.22
C GLU A 26 -41.14 6.84 29.77
N GLY A 27 -40.18 7.31 28.96
CA GLY A 27 -39.99 6.85 27.59
C GLY A 27 -39.71 5.34 27.49
N ALA A 28 -38.90 4.79 28.39
CA ALA A 28 -38.59 3.35 28.43
C ALA A 28 -39.81 2.47 28.76
N ARG A 29 -40.87 3.04 29.33
CA ARG A 29 -42.11 2.33 29.68
C ARG A 29 -43.22 2.47 28.63
N LYS A 30 -42.99 3.22 27.55
CA LYS A 30 -43.97 3.36 26.48
C LYS A 30 -43.93 2.11 25.58
N ASP A 31 -45.09 1.50 25.37
CA ASP A 31 -45.25 0.39 24.43
C ASP A 31 -45.09 0.84 22.97
N ILE A 32 -45.36 2.12 22.69
CA ILE A 32 -45.26 2.74 21.37
C ILE A 32 -44.20 3.85 21.46
N PRO A 33 -43.14 3.79 20.64
CA PRO A 33 -42.15 4.85 20.58
C PRO A 33 -42.76 6.19 20.14
N ASP A 34 -42.28 7.29 20.71
CA ASP A 34 -42.63 8.62 20.24
C ASP A 34 -42.10 8.84 18.82
N ASN A 35 -42.95 9.37 17.94
CA ASN A 35 -42.52 9.78 16.60
C ASN A 35 -41.92 11.19 16.68
N ILE A 36 -40.59 11.24 16.78
CA ILE A 36 -39.83 12.49 16.82
C ILE A 36 -39.45 12.86 15.38
N ASP A 37 -39.83 14.05 14.94
CA ASP A 37 -39.33 14.61 13.69
C ASP A 37 -37.84 14.94 13.83
N ILE A 38 -37.01 14.07 13.28
CA ILE A 38 -35.55 14.22 13.22
C ILE A 38 -35.08 14.92 11.94
N THR A 39 -36.01 15.46 11.13
CA THR A 39 -35.62 16.24 9.96
C THR A 39 -34.91 17.51 10.40
N VAL A 40 -33.78 17.79 9.76
CA VAL A 40 -33.04 19.04 10.01
C VAL A 40 -33.81 20.15 9.30
N PRO A 41 -34.31 21.19 10.00
CA PRO A 41 -35.01 22.28 9.35
C PRO A 41 -34.14 22.93 8.26
N ASP A 42 -34.73 23.30 7.13
CA ASP A 42 -33.99 23.79 5.95
C ASP A 42 -33.01 24.92 6.27
N LYS A 43 -33.37 25.83 7.19
CA LYS A 43 -32.49 26.93 7.64
C LYS A 43 -31.18 26.47 8.30
N PHE A 44 -31.13 25.22 8.75
CA PHE A 44 -29.95 24.56 9.32
C PHE A 44 -29.31 23.55 8.34
N CYS A 45 -29.95 23.27 7.20
CA CYS A 45 -29.40 22.50 6.10
C CYS A 45 -28.49 23.39 5.24
N LEU A 46 -27.38 23.84 5.81
CA LEU A 46 -26.44 24.72 5.12
C LEU A 46 -25.58 23.91 4.15
N GLU A 47 -25.64 24.26 2.86
CA GLU A 47 -24.77 23.70 1.83
C GLU A 47 -23.45 24.48 1.71
N GLY A 48 -22.36 23.78 1.41
CA GLY A 48 -21.05 24.38 1.18
C GLY A 48 -20.18 24.46 2.44
N ALA A 49 -19.18 25.34 2.41
CA ALA A 49 -18.24 25.53 3.52
C ALA A 49 -18.20 27.01 3.91
N LYS A 50 -18.33 27.28 5.22
CA LYS A 50 -18.24 28.64 5.78
C LYS A 50 -16.86 29.24 5.46
N LEU A 51 -16.84 30.32 4.68
CA LEU A 51 -15.60 30.93 4.17
C LEU A 51 -14.63 31.34 5.29
N SER A 52 -15.15 31.84 6.43
CA SER A 52 -14.31 32.22 7.57
C SER A 52 -13.61 31.05 8.25
N GLU A 53 -14.13 29.84 8.11
CA GLU A 53 -13.55 28.60 8.67
C GLU A 53 -12.87 27.75 7.58
N LEU A 54 -12.85 28.24 6.35
CA LEU A 54 -12.35 27.48 5.22
C LEU A 54 -10.84 27.38 5.28
N THR A 55 -10.35 26.20 5.63
CA THR A 55 -8.93 25.88 5.48
C THR A 55 -8.65 25.29 4.11
N GLN A 56 -7.39 25.36 3.67
CA GLN A 56 -6.96 24.71 2.43
C GLN A 56 -7.30 23.21 2.41
N SER A 57 -7.22 22.52 3.56
CA SER A 57 -7.54 21.09 3.65
C SER A 57 -9.03 20.82 3.41
N ILE A 58 -9.92 21.65 3.97
CA ILE A 58 -11.37 21.58 3.78
C ILE A 58 -11.71 21.88 2.32
N ALA A 59 -11.17 22.96 1.76
CA ALA A 59 -11.35 23.33 0.35
C ALA A 59 -10.90 22.20 -0.59
N TYR A 60 -9.70 21.66 -0.36
CA TYR A 60 -9.16 20.55 -1.16
C TYR A 60 -10.03 19.29 -1.05
N LYS A 61 -10.47 18.92 0.16
CA LYS A 61 -11.37 17.77 0.38
C LYS A 61 -12.71 17.95 -0.36
N GLY A 62 -13.29 19.15 -0.30
CA GLY A 62 -14.51 19.49 -1.04
C GLY A 62 -14.34 19.34 -2.56
N ILE A 63 -13.29 19.95 -3.12
CA ILE A 63 -12.96 19.82 -4.56
C ILE A 63 -12.73 18.36 -4.96
N ARG A 64 -12.00 17.60 -4.13
CA ARG A 64 -11.75 16.17 -4.37
C ARG A 64 -13.03 15.35 -4.41
N ASN A 65 -13.97 15.60 -3.50
CA ASN A 65 -15.26 14.93 -3.47
C ASN A 65 -16.11 15.29 -4.69
N LEU A 66 -16.19 16.57 -5.05
CA LEU A 66 -16.91 17.03 -6.25
C LEU A 66 -16.36 16.41 -7.53
N LYS A 67 -15.03 16.28 -7.62
CA LYS A 67 -14.36 15.67 -8.78
C LYS A 67 -14.38 14.14 -8.74
N LYS A 68 -14.64 13.49 -7.61
CA LYS A 68 -14.57 12.03 -7.44
C LYS A 68 -15.39 11.29 -8.49
N ASN A 69 -16.60 11.75 -8.76
CA ASN A 69 -17.51 11.12 -9.72
C ASN A 69 -17.15 11.42 -11.18
N LYS A 70 -16.30 12.42 -11.44
CA LYS A 70 -15.85 12.82 -12.78
C LYS A 70 -14.55 12.11 -13.21
N VAL A 71 -13.77 11.58 -12.26
CA VAL A 71 -12.48 10.95 -12.54
C VAL A 71 -12.71 9.50 -12.96
N LYS A 72 -12.47 9.21 -14.24
CA LYS A 72 -12.42 7.82 -14.74
C LYS A 72 -11.18 7.12 -14.19
N ARG A 73 -11.35 5.87 -13.71
CA ARG A 73 -10.21 5.03 -13.33
C ARG A 73 -9.36 4.73 -14.56
N ARG A 74 -8.03 4.77 -14.42
CA ARG A 74 -7.11 4.38 -15.49
C ARG A 74 -7.17 2.88 -15.69
N ARG A 75 -7.24 2.41 -16.94
CA ARG A 75 -7.27 0.98 -17.28
C ARG A 75 -6.14 0.20 -16.62
N ALA A 76 -4.90 0.69 -16.74
CA ALA A 76 -3.72 0.05 -16.15
C ALA A 76 -3.85 -0.11 -14.63
N ALA A 77 -4.33 0.93 -13.94
CA ALA A 77 -4.53 0.88 -12.50
C ALA A 77 -5.61 -0.13 -12.10
N THR A 78 -6.72 -0.19 -12.83
CA THR A 78 -7.78 -1.18 -12.59
C THR A 78 -7.25 -2.60 -12.76
N VAL A 79 -6.54 -2.89 -13.86
CA VAL A 79 -5.95 -4.22 -14.09
C VAL A 79 -4.94 -4.55 -12.99
N ASN A 80 -4.07 -3.60 -12.64
CA ASN A 80 -3.03 -3.83 -11.65
C ASN A 80 -3.57 -4.02 -10.23
N ILE A 81 -4.77 -3.53 -9.87
CA ILE A 81 -5.41 -3.88 -8.59
C ILE A 81 -5.53 -5.41 -8.47
N ASP A 82 -6.08 -6.06 -9.48
CA ASP A 82 -6.30 -7.51 -9.44
C ASP A 82 -4.98 -8.28 -9.52
N ARG A 83 -4.03 -7.82 -10.35
CA ARG A 83 -2.68 -8.43 -10.39
C ARG A 83 -2.02 -8.38 -9.02
N VAL A 84 -2.08 -7.24 -8.34
CA VAL A 84 -1.53 -7.07 -6.98
C VAL A 84 -2.24 -7.98 -6.00
N ARG A 85 -3.58 -8.02 -6.04
CA ARG A 85 -4.38 -8.86 -5.15
C ARG A 85 -3.98 -10.33 -5.23
N TYR A 86 -3.91 -10.88 -6.44
CA TYR A 86 -3.56 -12.29 -6.63
C TYR A 86 -2.07 -12.55 -6.37
N GLY A 87 -1.18 -11.66 -6.80
CA GLY A 87 0.26 -11.82 -6.55
C GLY A 87 0.64 -11.76 -5.06
N ILE A 88 -0.04 -10.92 -4.25
CA ILE A 88 0.13 -10.93 -2.80
C ILE A 88 -0.46 -12.22 -2.21
N HIS A 89 -1.65 -12.63 -2.66
CA HIS A 89 -2.34 -13.81 -2.16
C HIS A 89 -1.51 -15.09 -2.31
N GLU A 90 -0.75 -15.24 -3.39
CA GLU A 90 0.15 -16.38 -3.60
C GLU A 90 1.22 -16.52 -2.49
N ILE A 91 1.64 -15.41 -1.88
CA ILE A 91 2.70 -15.40 -0.86
C ILE A 91 2.12 -15.36 0.56
N THR A 92 1.09 -14.54 0.79
CA THR A 92 0.54 -14.29 2.12
C THR A 92 -0.67 -15.15 2.46
N HIS A 93 -1.27 -15.79 1.46
CA HIS A 93 -2.56 -16.48 1.53
C HIS A 93 -3.72 -15.57 1.99
N GLN A 94 -3.55 -14.24 1.90
CA GLN A 94 -4.57 -13.25 2.24
C GLN A 94 -5.02 -12.48 1.01
N LEU A 95 -6.34 -12.32 0.86
CA LEU A 95 -6.91 -11.57 -0.25
C LEU A 95 -7.17 -10.12 0.17
N GLU A 96 -6.34 -9.21 -0.30
CA GLU A 96 -6.41 -7.80 0.09
C GLU A 96 -7.56 -7.05 -0.62
N THR A 97 -8.26 -6.19 0.13
CA THR A 97 -9.24 -5.24 -0.41
C THR A 97 -8.54 -4.12 -1.20
N ASP A 98 -9.26 -3.46 -2.11
CA ASP A 98 -8.76 -2.27 -2.82
C ASP A 98 -8.13 -1.26 -1.86
N SER A 99 -8.81 -0.96 -0.75
CA SER A 99 -8.36 -0.01 0.26
C SER A 99 -7.02 -0.41 0.88
N GLN A 100 -6.85 -1.69 1.24
CA GLN A 100 -5.60 -2.17 1.82
C GLN A 100 -4.45 -2.14 0.81
N ILE A 101 -4.73 -2.47 -0.46
CA ILE A 101 -3.75 -2.33 -1.55
C ILE A 101 -3.31 -0.87 -1.67
N TRP A 102 -4.24 0.09 -1.69
CA TRP A 102 -3.91 1.52 -1.70
C TRP A 102 -3.10 1.99 -0.50
N GLN A 103 -3.32 1.38 0.67
CA GLN A 103 -2.55 1.67 1.88
C GLN A 103 -1.16 1.04 1.87
N SER A 104 -0.91 0.01 1.05
CA SER A 104 0.40 -0.68 0.95
C SER A 104 1.53 0.30 0.63
N TRP A 105 1.29 1.27 -0.25
CA TRP A 105 2.27 2.30 -0.63
C TRP A 105 2.51 3.34 0.45
N ARG A 106 1.73 3.35 1.53
CA ARG A 106 2.00 4.19 2.72
C ARG A 106 2.82 3.47 3.77
N ASN A 107 3.22 2.22 3.51
CA ASN A 107 4.04 1.46 4.44
C ASN A 107 5.35 2.18 4.72
N ARG A 108 5.66 2.36 6.01
CA ARG A 108 6.84 3.06 6.51
C ARG A 108 8.16 2.35 6.16
N ASN A 109 8.11 1.05 5.86
CA ASN A 109 9.26 0.25 5.43
C ASN A 109 9.71 0.58 4.00
N LEU A 110 8.86 1.24 3.21
CA LEU A 110 9.22 1.69 1.86
C LEU A 110 9.73 3.13 1.92
N ARG A 111 10.85 3.43 1.24
CA ARG A 111 11.34 4.81 1.14
C ARG A 111 10.38 5.69 0.32
N PRO A 112 10.29 7.01 0.61
CA PRO A 112 9.40 7.92 -0.12
C PRO A 112 9.58 7.90 -1.64
N GLU A 113 10.82 7.81 -2.12
CA GLU A 113 11.10 7.74 -3.56
C GLU A 113 10.54 6.46 -4.19
N ILE A 114 10.65 5.33 -3.48
CA ILE A 114 10.14 4.03 -3.92
C ILE A 114 8.62 4.00 -3.93
N ARG A 115 7.96 4.61 -2.93
CA ARG A 115 6.49 4.74 -2.93
C ARG A 115 6.00 5.49 -4.16
N GLN A 116 6.66 6.60 -4.50
CA GLN A 116 6.33 7.38 -5.71
C GLN A 116 6.58 6.58 -6.99
N TYR A 117 7.69 5.85 -7.04
CA TYR A 117 8.03 4.98 -8.15
C TYR A 117 7.00 3.86 -8.35
N LEU A 118 6.65 3.10 -7.30
CA LEU A 118 5.67 2.03 -7.36
C LEU A 118 4.29 2.56 -7.73
N HIS A 119 3.89 3.72 -7.22
CA HIS A 119 2.64 4.37 -7.64
C HIS A 119 2.65 4.69 -9.15
N LYS A 120 3.76 5.21 -9.70
CA LYS A 120 3.89 5.45 -11.15
C LYS A 120 3.84 4.15 -11.96
N ALA A 121 4.53 3.10 -11.50
CA ALA A 121 4.52 1.78 -12.13
C ALA A 121 3.10 1.18 -12.11
N PHE A 122 2.41 1.25 -10.98
CA PHE A 122 1.04 0.80 -10.79
C PHE A 122 0.06 1.50 -11.75
N HIS A 123 0.25 2.79 -11.98
CA HIS A 123 -0.58 3.56 -12.92
C HIS A 123 -0.13 3.46 -14.39
N GLY A 124 0.94 2.72 -14.69
CA GLY A 124 1.48 2.59 -16.04
C GLY A 124 1.98 3.90 -16.63
N THR A 125 2.54 4.81 -15.80
CA THR A 125 2.98 6.14 -16.27
C THR A 125 4.46 6.23 -16.58
N GLN A 126 5.16 5.11 -16.59
CA GLN A 126 6.58 5.08 -16.93
C GLN A 126 6.77 5.20 -18.44
N LYS A 127 7.86 5.83 -18.86
CA LYS A 127 8.21 5.98 -20.28
C LYS A 127 8.88 4.69 -20.78
N ILE A 128 8.07 3.69 -21.09
CA ILE A 128 8.47 2.36 -21.56
C ILE A 128 7.47 1.81 -22.59
N GLY A 129 7.88 0.80 -23.36
CA GLY A 129 7.01 0.11 -24.32
C GLY A 129 6.31 1.09 -25.26
N ASP A 130 5.00 0.88 -25.41
CA ASP A 130 4.07 1.63 -26.26
C ASP A 130 4.12 3.15 -26.11
N TYR A 131 4.65 3.67 -24.99
CA TYR A 131 4.87 5.10 -24.82
C TYR A 131 5.78 5.69 -25.91
N TRP A 132 6.79 4.92 -26.37
CA TRP A 132 7.79 5.39 -27.31
C TRP A 132 7.38 5.25 -28.78
N ASP A 133 6.49 4.30 -29.09
CA ASP A 133 6.03 4.03 -30.45
C ASP A 133 5.50 5.26 -31.23
N PRO A 134 4.63 6.12 -30.66
CA PRO A 134 4.11 7.27 -31.39
C PRO A 134 5.11 8.42 -31.52
N ILE A 135 6.31 8.33 -30.93
CA ILE A 135 7.29 9.41 -30.92
C ILE A 135 8.30 9.20 -32.06
N PRO A 136 8.36 10.10 -33.06
CA PRO A 136 9.28 9.98 -34.19
C PRO A 136 10.73 9.79 -33.73
N ASN A 137 11.45 8.86 -34.36
CA ASN A 137 12.83 8.47 -34.08
C ASN A 137 13.10 7.78 -32.71
N TYR A 138 12.08 7.57 -31.88
CA TYR A 138 12.25 6.93 -30.57
C TYR A 138 11.58 5.57 -30.41
N GLY A 139 10.88 5.06 -31.43
CA GLY A 139 10.20 3.75 -31.38
C GLY A 139 11.13 2.58 -31.02
N HIS A 140 12.42 2.67 -31.33
CA HIS A 140 13.43 1.68 -30.90
C HIS A 140 13.53 1.50 -29.36
N ARG A 141 13.00 2.44 -28.57
CA ARG A 141 12.96 2.37 -27.09
C ARG A 141 11.73 1.66 -26.54
N ALA A 142 10.78 1.29 -27.40
CA ALA A 142 9.63 0.47 -27.02
C ALA A 142 10.02 -0.99 -26.82
N VAL A 143 11.04 -1.45 -27.53
CA VAL A 143 11.58 -2.81 -27.44
C VAL A 143 12.78 -2.87 -26.50
N CYS A 144 12.97 -4.01 -25.83
CA CYS A 144 14.12 -4.21 -24.97
C CYS A 144 15.38 -4.45 -25.83
N PRO A 145 16.41 -3.61 -25.75
CA PRO A 145 17.60 -3.76 -26.60
C PRO A 145 18.43 -5.00 -26.28
N TYR A 146 18.19 -5.64 -25.14
CA TYR A 146 18.90 -6.84 -24.72
C TYR A 146 18.19 -8.11 -25.18
N CYS A 147 16.84 -8.10 -25.18
CA CYS A 147 16.02 -9.23 -25.56
C CYS A 147 15.60 -9.18 -27.05
N GLY A 148 15.87 -8.06 -27.73
CA GLY A 148 15.61 -7.85 -29.15
C GLY A 148 14.14 -7.56 -29.44
N ASP A 149 13.33 -8.61 -29.48
CA ASP A 149 11.97 -8.57 -30.04
C ASP A 149 10.86 -8.47 -28.99
N THR A 150 11.21 -8.34 -27.70
CA THR A 150 10.22 -8.21 -26.62
C THR A 150 9.88 -6.75 -26.35
N THR A 151 8.59 -6.40 -26.35
CA THR A 151 8.11 -5.11 -25.84
C THR A 151 8.55 -4.92 -24.39
N GLU A 152 9.21 -3.80 -24.11
CA GLU A 152 9.77 -3.54 -22.79
C GLU A 152 8.68 -3.03 -21.83
N THR A 153 7.99 -3.96 -21.18
CA THR A 153 7.02 -3.65 -20.13
C THR A 153 7.68 -3.60 -18.74
N MET A 154 6.98 -3.08 -17.73
CA MET A 154 7.51 -3.09 -16.36
C MET A 154 7.69 -4.52 -15.82
N GLU A 155 6.79 -5.41 -16.21
CA GLU A 155 6.87 -6.83 -15.90
C GLU A 155 8.09 -7.47 -16.55
N HIS A 156 8.32 -7.18 -17.83
CA HIS A 156 9.52 -7.62 -18.52
C HIS A 156 10.78 -7.16 -17.79
N ILE A 157 10.89 -5.87 -17.48
CA ILE A 157 12.05 -5.28 -16.79
C ILE A 157 12.33 -5.99 -15.45
N TRP A 158 11.30 -6.27 -14.66
CA TRP A 158 11.46 -6.89 -13.35
C TRP A 158 11.66 -8.39 -13.39
N LEU A 159 10.96 -9.13 -14.26
CA LEU A 159 10.82 -10.58 -14.12
C LEU A 159 11.36 -11.39 -15.29
N GLU A 160 11.45 -10.82 -16.48
CA GLU A 160 11.72 -11.60 -17.70
C GLU A 160 13.04 -11.21 -18.37
N CYS A 161 13.42 -9.94 -18.31
CA CYS A 161 14.53 -9.37 -19.06
C CYS A 161 15.87 -10.11 -18.84
N ASP A 162 16.57 -10.49 -19.91
CA ASP A 162 17.82 -11.25 -19.80
C ASP A 162 19.03 -10.40 -19.38
N ALA A 163 18.82 -9.12 -19.17
CA ALA A 163 19.86 -8.18 -18.76
C ALA A 163 20.51 -8.61 -17.43
N PRO A 164 21.84 -8.55 -17.32
CA PRO A 164 22.57 -9.05 -16.15
C PRO A 164 22.17 -8.35 -14.86
N GLU A 165 21.78 -7.06 -14.92
CA GLU A 165 21.37 -6.27 -13.76
C GLU A 165 20.20 -6.92 -13.03
N ARG A 166 19.17 -7.36 -13.76
CA ARG A 166 17.98 -8.00 -13.19
C ARG A 166 18.35 -9.27 -12.45
N ARG A 167 19.09 -10.17 -13.10
CA ARG A 167 19.49 -11.47 -12.55
C ARG A 167 20.39 -11.31 -11.31
N ILE A 168 21.39 -10.43 -11.40
CA ILE A 168 22.33 -10.18 -10.29
C ILE A 168 21.57 -9.62 -9.09
N ILE A 169 20.72 -8.62 -9.28
CA ILE A 169 19.99 -7.97 -8.18
C ILE A 169 19.03 -8.94 -7.50
N TRP A 170 18.25 -9.73 -8.25
CA TRP A 170 17.37 -10.72 -7.64
C TRP A 170 18.14 -11.84 -6.94
N HIS A 171 19.27 -12.26 -7.50
CA HIS A 171 20.14 -13.23 -6.83
C HIS A 171 20.64 -12.67 -5.49
N LEU A 172 21.15 -11.43 -5.47
CA LEU A 172 21.59 -10.79 -4.23
C LEU A 172 20.47 -10.66 -3.19
N ALA A 173 19.26 -10.30 -3.63
CA ALA A 173 18.09 -10.21 -2.75
C ALA A 173 17.72 -11.58 -2.16
N ALA A 174 17.71 -12.63 -2.97
CA ALA A 174 17.46 -14.00 -2.52
C ALA A 174 18.57 -14.53 -1.61
N SER A 175 19.85 -14.22 -1.89
CA SER A 175 20.98 -14.63 -1.05
C SER A 175 21.03 -13.92 0.30
N LEU A 176 20.50 -12.70 0.40
CA LEU A 176 20.39 -11.99 1.67
C LEU A 176 19.16 -12.42 2.49
N TRP A 177 18.24 -13.18 1.90
CA TRP A 177 17.10 -13.74 2.60
C TRP A 177 17.55 -14.88 3.54
N PRO A 178 17.34 -14.76 4.86
CA PRO A 178 17.77 -15.79 5.79
C PRO A 178 17.05 -17.12 5.56
N GLU A 179 17.80 -18.22 5.54
CA GLU A 179 17.24 -19.58 5.37
C GLU A 179 16.21 -19.93 6.46
N GLN A 180 16.36 -19.35 7.66
CA GLN A 180 15.42 -19.56 8.78
C GLN A 180 14.03 -18.98 8.51
N ASN A 181 13.91 -18.08 7.53
CA ASN A 181 12.63 -17.48 7.14
C ASN A 181 11.91 -18.31 6.06
N GLY A 182 12.47 -19.47 5.67
CA GLY A 182 11.99 -20.30 4.58
C GLY A 182 12.55 -19.90 3.22
N PRO A 183 12.07 -20.54 2.13
CA PRO A 183 12.57 -20.25 0.78
C PRO A 183 12.25 -18.81 0.37
N TRP A 184 13.12 -18.23 -0.47
CA TRP A 184 12.81 -16.97 -1.14
C TRP A 184 11.52 -17.12 -1.96
N PRO A 185 10.53 -16.23 -1.79
CA PRO A 185 9.25 -16.37 -2.46
C PRO A 185 9.39 -16.20 -3.97
N ASN A 186 8.58 -16.95 -4.73
CA ASN A 186 8.40 -16.68 -6.15
C ASN A 186 7.62 -15.37 -6.32
N LEU A 187 8.25 -14.36 -6.92
CA LEU A 187 7.68 -13.02 -7.02
C LEU A 187 6.90 -12.85 -8.33
N ALA A 188 5.57 -12.82 -8.25
CA ALA A 188 4.74 -12.36 -9.35
C ALA A 188 4.80 -10.83 -9.52
N PHE A 189 4.44 -10.32 -10.71
CA PHE A 189 4.43 -8.88 -11.00
C PHE A 189 3.60 -8.08 -9.97
N GLY A 190 2.44 -8.61 -9.59
CA GLY A 190 1.58 -8.02 -8.59
C GLY A 190 2.19 -7.97 -7.19
N ALA A 191 2.94 -9.01 -6.80
CA ALA A 191 3.64 -9.05 -5.52
C ALA A 191 4.68 -7.93 -5.40
N ILE A 192 5.39 -7.63 -6.50
CA ILE A 192 6.36 -6.54 -6.55
C ILE A 192 5.64 -5.18 -6.49
N LEU A 193 4.57 -4.98 -7.28
CA LEU A 193 3.81 -3.73 -7.27
C LEU A 193 3.22 -3.40 -5.89
N GLY A 194 2.70 -4.42 -5.21
CA GLY A 194 2.09 -4.34 -3.89
C GLY A 194 3.02 -4.74 -2.75
N CYS A 195 4.34 -4.69 -2.96
CA CYS A 195 5.30 -5.30 -2.05
C CYS A 195 5.18 -4.82 -0.61
N GLY A 196 4.68 -3.59 -0.37
CA GLY A 196 4.41 -3.05 0.97
C GLY A 196 3.35 -3.81 1.78
N LYS A 197 2.68 -4.82 1.20
CA LYS A 197 1.75 -5.71 1.89
C LYS A 197 2.24 -7.15 2.02
N LEU A 198 3.45 -7.45 1.54
CA LEU A 198 4.03 -8.77 1.72
C LEU A 198 4.23 -9.06 3.21
N SER A 199 3.67 -10.16 3.66
CA SER A 199 3.80 -10.66 5.03
C SER A 199 4.10 -12.14 4.98
N ILE A 200 4.99 -12.59 5.87
CA ILE A 200 5.24 -14.02 6.05
C ILE A 200 4.23 -14.55 7.07
N PRO A 201 3.43 -15.59 6.74
CA PRO A 201 2.51 -16.20 7.70
C PRO A 201 3.23 -16.72 8.95
N THR A 202 2.63 -16.53 10.11
CA THR A 202 3.18 -16.90 11.43
C THR A 202 3.39 -18.41 11.63
N SER A 203 2.85 -19.24 10.72
CA SER A 203 3.02 -20.69 10.69
C SER A 203 4.42 -21.13 10.28
N ASN A 204 5.13 -20.33 9.48
CA ASN A 204 6.47 -20.65 8.97
C ASN A 204 7.60 -20.16 9.89
N ALA A 205 7.28 -19.70 11.10
CA ALA A 205 8.29 -19.39 12.10
C ALA A 205 8.92 -20.71 12.59
N PRO A 206 10.26 -20.83 12.65
CA PRO A 206 10.98 -22.10 12.88
C PRO A 206 10.74 -22.78 14.25
N ASN A 207 9.81 -22.28 15.07
CA ASN A 207 9.45 -22.83 16.38
C ASN A 207 8.01 -23.41 16.41
N ALA A 208 7.46 -23.85 15.27
CA ALA A 208 6.11 -24.42 15.20
C ALA A 208 6.05 -25.92 15.51
N GLU A 209 7.15 -26.65 15.42
CA GLU A 209 7.18 -28.11 15.58
C GLU A 209 8.17 -28.51 16.68
N GLN A 210 7.75 -28.47 17.95
CA GLN A 210 8.32 -29.34 19.00
C GLN A 210 7.64 -29.31 20.38
N ASN A 211 6.37 -28.91 20.52
CA ASN A 211 5.65 -29.14 21.78
C ASN A 211 4.16 -29.40 21.54
N PRO A 212 3.69 -30.66 21.62
CA PRO A 212 2.26 -31.01 21.56
C PRO A 212 1.44 -30.55 22.78
N GLY A 213 2.03 -29.76 23.69
CA GLY A 213 1.40 -29.26 24.91
C GLY A 213 1.64 -27.78 25.20
N ALA A 214 2.18 -27.01 24.25
CA ALA A 214 2.26 -25.55 24.41
C ALA A 214 0.88 -24.96 24.10
N GLU A 215 0.16 -24.57 25.15
CA GLU A 215 -0.99 -23.68 25.08
C GLU A 215 -0.74 -22.55 24.07
N GLN A 216 -1.80 -22.09 23.41
CA GLN A 216 -1.83 -20.97 22.47
C GLN A 216 -1.38 -19.67 23.15
N GLY A 217 -0.08 -19.57 23.43
CA GLY A 217 0.58 -18.44 24.03
C GLY A 217 0.85 -17.42 22.95
N ASP A 218 -0.01 -16.42 22.89
CA ASP A 218 0.07 -15.26 22.01
C ASP A 218 1.20 -14.31 22.48
N GLY A 219 2.42 -14.85 22.64
CA GLY A 219 3.55 -14.18 23.26
C GLY A 219 4.15 -13.08 22.39
N PRO A 220 4.59 -11.95 22.98
CA PRO A 220 5.09 -10.80 22.23
C PRO A 220 6.28 -11.12 21.31
N GLY A 221 7.14 -12.08 21.69
CA GLY A 221 8.32 -12.47 20.90
C GLY A 221 8.02 -13.07 19.51
N ARG A 222 6.92 -13.83 19.36
CA ARG A 222 6.55 -14.49 18.09
C ARG A 222 5.99 -13.51 17.05
N LYS A 223 5.29 -12.47 17.52
CA LYS A 223 4.77 -11.38 16.66
C LYS A 223 5.90 -10.48 16.16
N HIS A 224 6.94 -10.27 16.98
CA HIS A 224 8.10 -9.45 16.61
C HIS A 224 8.97 -10.07 15.51
N THR A 225 9.19 -11.40 15.52
CA THR A 225 9.99 -12.09 14.49
C THR A 225 9.28 -12.09 13.13
N ALA A 226 7.98 -12.42 13.08
CA ALA A 226 7.19 -12.37 11.85
C ALA A 226 7.11 -10.95 11.24
N ALA A 227 7.01 -9.92 12.08
CA ALA A 227 7.06 -8.54 11.64
C ALA A 227 8.44 -8.15 11.07
N GLY A 228 9.53 -8.63 11.67
CA GLY A 228 10.89 -8.45 11.18
C GLY A 228 11.12 -9.10 9.81
N MET A 229 10.71 -10.36 9.65
CA MET A 229 10.79 -11.09 8.37
C MET A 229 10.00 -10.38 7.27
N SER A 230 8.75 -9.99 7.56
CA SER A 230 7.90 -9.27 6.61
C SER A 230 8.52 -7.93 6.22
N ARG A 231 9.07 -7.18 7.18
CA ARG A 231 9.78 -5.93 6.90
C ARG A 231 11.00 -6.14 6.02
N LEU A 232 11.82 -7.15 6.30
CA LEU A 232 12.98 -7.45 5.47
C LEU A 232 12.57 -7.78 4.04
N LEU A 233 11.56 -8.64 3.85
CA LEU A 233 11.05 -8.98 2.51
C LEU A 233 10.57 -7.74 1.75
N GLN A 234 9.78 -6.88 2.42
CA GLN A 234 9.29 -5.63 1.84
C GLN A 234 10.43 -4.72 1.38
N ILE A 235 11.50 -4.60 2.17
CA ILE A 235 12.68 -3.79 1.83
C ILE A 235 13.44 -4.42 0.65
N LEU A 236 13.77 -5.71 0.74
CA LEU A 236 14.53 -6.42 -0.30
C LEU A 236 13.83 -6.34 -1.65
N VAL A 237 12.52 -6.62 -1.70
CA VAL A 237 11.75 -6.59 -2.95
C VAL A 237 11.69 -5.19 -3.52
N SER A 238 11.38 -4.20 -2.68
CA SER A 238 11.13 -2.84 -3.14
C SER A 238 12.39 -2.10 -3.61
N GLU A 239 13.49 -2.20 -2.85
CA GLU A 239 14.79 -1.60 -3.21
C GLU A 239 15.37 -2.26 -4.45
N SER A 240 15.26 -3.59 -4.56
CA SER A 240 15.75 -4.35 -5.71
C SER A 240 14.99 -4.00 -6.98
N ALA A 241 13.65 -4.02 -6.94
CA ALA A 241 12.81 -3.65 -8.08
C ALA A 241 13.06 -2.21 -8.55
N HIS A 242 13.26 -1.28 -7.61
CA HIS A 242 13.60 0.10 -7.95
C HIS A 242 15.00 0.24 -8.55
N LEU A 243 16.00 -0.49 -8.03
CA LEU A 243 17.35 -0.45 -8.59
C LEU A 243 17.42 -1.05 -9.99
N ILE A 244 16.73 -2.17 -10.24
CA ILE A 244 16.62 -2.77 -11.58
C ILE A 244 16.10 -1.74 -12.59
N TRP A 245 15.01 -1.04 -12.23
CA TRP A 245 14.48 0.05 -13.04
C TRP A 245 15.48 1.18 -13.26
N ALA A 246 16.16 1.63 -12.20
CA ALA A 246 17.12 2.71 -12.28
C ALA A 246 18.31 2.36 -13.18
N LEU A 247 18.80 1.11 -13.12
CA LEU A 247 19.88 0.64 -13.99
C LEU A 247 19.41 0.44 -15.43
N ARG A 248 18.17 -0.03 -15.66
CA ARG A 248 17.57 0.00 -17.00
C ARG A 248 17.55 1.42 -17.55
N CYS A 249 17.18 2.43 -16.76
CA CYS A 249 17.17 3.82 -17.22
C CYS A 249 18.57 4.33 -17.54
N LEU A 250 19.56 3.98 -16.71
CA LEU A 250 20.97 4.29 -16.97
C LEU A 250 21.42 3.71 -18.32
N ARG A 251 21.02 2.47 -18.60
CA ARG A 251 21.36 1.77 -19.85
C ARG A 251 20.63 2.33 -21.07
N VAL A 252 19.30 2.42 -21.03
CA VAL A 252 18.48 2.74 -22.21
C VAL A 252 18.39 4.25 -22.47
N ILE A 253 18.44 5.09 -21.43
CA ILE A 253 18.27 6.54 -21.57
C ILE A 253 19.60 7.28 -21.53
N GLN A 254 20.55 6.82 -20.71
CA GLN A 254 21.87 7.46 -20.60
C GLN A 254 22.98 6.68 -21.32
N GLU A 255 22.65 5.54 -21.95
CA GLU A 255 23.59 4.73 -22.74
C GLU A 255 24.82 4.29 -21.94
N LYS A 256 24.62 4.03 -20.63
CA LYS A 256 25.67 3.61 -19.70
C LYS A 256 25.37 2.23 -19.12
N THR A 257 26.28 1.30 -19.32
CA THR A 257 26.25 -0.04 -18.71
C THR A 257 27.22 -0.11 -17.53
N LEU A 258 26.85 -0.85 -16.49
CA LEU A 258 27.71 -1.07 -15.33
C LEU A 258 28.32 -2.47 -15.37
N SER A 259 29.52 -2.61 -14.82
CA SER A 259 30.10 -3.93 -14.59
C SER A 259 29.34 -4.68 -13.48
N PRO A 260 29.35 -6.03 -13.47
CA PRO A 260 28.73 -6.83 -12.41
C PRO A 260 29.16 -6.41 -11.00
N ARG A 261 30.46 -6.12 -10.80
CA ARG A 261 30.99 -5.63 -9.52
C ARG A 261 30.36 -4.30 -9.10
N ALA A 262 30.18 -3.37 -10.04
CA ALA A 262 29.56 -2.08 -9.77
C ALA A 262 28.06 -2.22 -9.45
N ILE A 263 27.36 -3.16 -10.10
CA ILE A 263 25.96 -3.50 -9.80
C ILE A 263 25.84 -4.01 -8.36
N CYS A 264 26.67 -4.99 -7.96
CA CYS A 264 26.68 -5.53 -6.60
C CYS A 264 26.94 -4.44 -5.56
N ALA A 265 27.97 -3.61 -5.77
CA ALA A 265 28.31 -2.52 -4.85
C ALA A 265 27.15 -1.52 -4.71
N ARG A 266 26.47 -1.18 -5.81
CA ARG A 266 25.34 -0.26 -5.79
C ARG A 266 24.13 -0.84 -5.08
N TRP A 267 23.87 -2.14 -5.22
CA TRP A 267 22.81 -2.82 -4.49
C TRP A 267 23.08 -2.87 -2.99
N MET A 268 24.30 -3.25 -2.56
CA MET A 268 24.68 -3.23 -1.15
C MET A 268 24.52 -1.83 -0.53
N ASN A 269 24.96 -0.79 -1.25
CA ASN A 269 24.81 0.60 -0.81
C ASN A 269 23.36 1.07 -0.72
N ASN A 270 22.42 0.45 -1.44
CA ASN A 270 21.00 0.79 -1.35
C ASN A 270 20.33 0.08 -0.17
N ILE A 271 20.65 -1.18 0.08
CA ILE A 271 20.08 -1.96 1.18
C ILE A 271 20.56 -1.46 2.55
N ASN A 272 21.77 -0.91 2.63
CA ASN A 272 22.36 -0.40 3.88
C ASN A 272 21.98 1.05 4.23
N LYS A 273 21.03 1.68 3.51
CA LYS A 273 20.56 3.05 3.77
C LYS A 273 19.37 3.09 4.72
#